data_AF-A0A6B3CB00-F1
#
_entry.id   AF-A0A6B3CB00-F1
#
_cell.length_a   1.000
_cell.length_b   1.000
_cell.length_c   1.000
_cell.angle_alpha   90.00
_cell.angle_beta   90.00
_cell.angle_gamma   90.00
#
_symmetry.space_group_name_H-M   'P 1'
#
loop_
_entity.id
_entity.type
_entity.pdbx_description
1 polymer ?
#
loop_
_entity_poly.entity_id
_entity_poly.type
_entity_poly.pdbx_seq_one_letter_code
_entity_poly.pdbx_strand_id
1 'polypeptide(L)'
;PGGHWTKEEYRDLVEYAARRYVDVVPEIDMPGHMNAAQASYAELNCDGKARERYTGVKVGFSSLCVGQERTYEFVDQVLGEIAELTPGKYLHIGGDEAHATPADDYAAFMDRAQEVVARHGKTVVAWHQLA
;
A
#
# COMPACT_ATOMS: atom_id res chain seq x y z
N PRO A 1 15.75 13.29 10.71
CA PRO A 1 14.66 13.62 9.76
C PRO A 1 14.36 12.39 8.90
N GLY A 2 13.16 12.28 8.33
CA GLY A 2 12.85 11.28 7.31
C GLY A 2 13.14 11.80 5.89
N GLY A 3 12.50 11.20 4.89
CA GLY A 3 12.54 11.62 3.49
C GLY A 3 11.49 10.88 2.65
N HIS A 4 11.29 11.32 1.41
CA HIS A 4 10.44 10.67 0.42
C HIS A 4 11.03 10.91 -0.97
N TRP A 5 10.59 10.13 -1.96
CA TRP A 5 10.87 10.43 -3.36
C TRP A 5 9.77 11.29 -3.96
N THR A 6 10.14 12.28 -4.75
CA THR A 6 9.21 12.90 -5.69
C THR A 6 8.87 11.90 -6.81
N LYS A 7 7.82 12.21 -7.59
CA LYS A 7 7.49 11.38 -8.76
C LYS A 7 8.64 11.34 -9.77
N GLU A 8 9.33 12.46 -9.96
CA GLU A 8 10.50 12.57 -10.84
C GLU A 8 11.65 11.69 -10.35
N GLU A 9 11.97 11.74 -9.05
CA GLU A 9 13.03 10.90 -8.46
C GLU A 9 12.71 9.41 -8.59
N TYR A 10 11.44 9.02 -8.42
CA TYR A 10 11.02 7.64 -8.64
C TYR A 10 11.12 7.22 -10.12
N ARG A 11 10.74 8.09 -11.07
CA ARG A 11 10.92 7.82 -12.51
C ARG A 11 12.39 7.64 -12.87
N ASP A 12 13.27 8.48 -12.34
CA ASP A 12 14.72 8.39 -12.56
C ASP A 12 15.28 7.06 -12.05
N LEU A 13 14.82 6.60 -10.87
CA LEU A 13 15.17 5.28 -10.32
C LEU A 13 14.73 4.15 -11.25
N VAL A 14 13.47 4.18 -11.70
CA VAL A 14 12.89 3.18 -12.61
C VAL A 14 13.67 3.14 -13.94
N GLU A 15 13.99 4.29 -14.54
CA GLU A 15 14.78 4.35 -15.78
C GLU A 15 16.21 3.82 -15.57
N TYR A 16 16.81 4.13 -14.42
CA TYR A 16 18.13 3.62 -14.08
C TYR A 16 18.14 2.08 -13.94
N ALA A 17 17.11 1.51 -13.31
CA ALA A 17 16.92 0.07 -13.18
C ALA A 17 16.66 -0.61 -14.55
N ALA A 18 15.81 0.00 -15.38
CA ALA A 18 15.49 -0.51 -16.71
C ALA A 18 16.74 -0.63 -17.61
N ARG A 19 17.67 0.34 -17.54
CA ARG A 19 18.96 0.29 -18.25
C ARG A 19 19.87 -0.89 -17.82
N ARG A 20 19.49 -1.61 -16.76
CA ARG A 20 20.18 -2.78 -16.21
C ARG A 20 19.35 -4.06 -16.32
N TYR A 21 18.27 -4.05 -17.10
CA TYR A 21 17.36 -5.19 -17.25
C TYR A 21 16.71 -5.61 -15.92
N VAL A 22 16.50 -4.64 -15.01
CA VAL A 22 15.82 -4.85 -13.72
C VAL A 22 14.46 -4.19 -13.76
N ASP A 23 13.41 -4.98 -13.60
CA ASP A 23 12.06 -4.48 -13.35
C ASP A 23 11.91 -4.07 -11.89
N VAL A 24 11.46 -2.83 -11.65
CA VAL A 24 11.09 -2.37 -10.31
C VAL A 24 9.69 -2.88 -10.00
N VAL A 25 9.55 -3.57 -8.86
CA VAL A 25 8.26 -3.99 -8.29
C VAL A 25 8.04 -3.16 -7.03
N PRO A 26 7.27 -2.06 -7.08
CA PRO A 26 7.01 -1.24 -5.91
C PRO A 26 6.00 -1.91 -4.99
N GLU A 27 6.14 -1.63 -3.70
CA GLU A 27 5.25 -2.10 -2.65
C GLU A 27 4.59 -0.94 -1.93
N ILE A 28 3.26 -1.01 -1.81
CA ILE A 28 2.49 -0.26 -0.82
C ILE A 28 1.78 -1.30 0.05
N ASP A 29 2.33 -1.55 1.23
CA ASP A 29 1.83 -2.59 2.11
C ASP A 29 0.47 -2.20 2.72
N MET A 30 -0.46 -3.16 2.76
CA MET A 30 -1.83 -2.97 3.22
C MET A 30 -2.50 -4.33 3.56
N PRO A 31 -3.50 -4.36 4.46
CA PRO A 31 -4.02 -3.25 5.27
C PRO A 31 -3.16 -2.94 6.50
N GLY A 32 -2.21 -3.83 6.83
CA GLY A 32 -1.21 -3.67 7.89
C GLY A 32 -0.13 -2.64 7.56
N HIS A 33 0.76 -2.35 8.52
CA HIS A 33 1.88 -1.40 8.37
C HIS A 33 1.53 0.03 7.88
N MET A 34 0.27 0.45 7.99
CA MET A 34 -0.23 1.71 7.43
C MET A 34 -0.20 2.92 8.37
N ASN A 35 0.55 2.88 9.48
CA ASN A 35 0.56 3.99 10.44
C ASN A 35 1.01 5.33 9.83
N ALA A 36 1.91 5.33 8.84
CA ALA A 36 2.34 6.57 8.18
C ALA A 36 1.18 7.27 7.44
N ALA A 37 0.37 6.51 6.70
CA ALA A 37 -0.84 7.02 6.05
C ALA A 37 -1.89 7.46 7.08
N GLN A 38 -2.12 6.64 8.10
CA GLN A 38 -3.08 6.91 9.17
C GLN A 38 -2.72 8.11 10.06
N ALA A 39 -1.43 8.41 10.21
CA ALA A 39 -0.96 9.63 10.88
C ALA A 39 -1.12 10.88 10.02
N SER A 40 -1.18 10.71 8.69
CA SER A 40 -1.29 11.81 7.72
C SER A 40 -2.75 12.18 7.45
N TYR A 41 -3.66 11.21 7.47
CA TYR A 41 -5.08 11.39 7.16
C TYR A 41 -5.96 10.74 8.24
N ALA A 42 -6.60 11.58 9.05
CA ALA A 42 -7.46 11.14 10.14
C ALA A 42 -8.62 10.25 9.66
N GLU A 43 -9.15 10.55 8.47
CA GLU A 43 -10.26 9.84 7.81
C GLU A 43 -9.94 8.39 7.40
N LEU A 44 -8.67 7.95 7.42
CA LEU A 44 -8.29 6.55 7.20
C LEU A 44 -8.37 5.68 8.47
N ASN A 45 -8.73 6.29 9.61
CA ASN A 45 -8.84 5.61 10.89
C ASN A 45 -10.31 5.36 11.23
N CYS A 46 -10.62 4.18 11.80
CA CYS A 46 -12.01 3.85 12.16
C CYS A 46 -12.65 4.80 13.17
N ASP A 47 -11.84 5.48 13.99
CA ASP A 47 -12.28 6.47 14.98
C ASP A 47 -12.20 7.92 14.47
N GLY A 48 -11.80 8.13 13.20
CA GLY A 48 -11.65 9.44 12.58
C GLY A 48 -10.53 10.30 13.20
N LYS A 49 -9.57 9.71 13.91
CA LYS A 49 -8.45 10.43 14.55
C LYS A 49 -7.13 10.01 13.96
N ALA A 50 -6.33 10.99 13.53
CA ALA A 50 -4.98 10.73 13.04
C ALA A 50 -4.12 10.08 14.13
N ARG A 51 -3.33 9.09 13.74
CA ARG A 51 -2.36 8.43 14.63
C ARG A 51 -1.16 9.34 14.85
N GLU A 52 -0.43 9.10 15.95
CA GLU A 52 0.88 9.71 16.11
C GLU A 52 1.88 9.09 15.13
N ARG A 53 2.86 9.88 14.71
CA ARG A 53 3.98 9.35 13.92
C ARG A 53 4.75 8.36 14.76
N TYR A 54 4.88 7.15 14.25
CA TYR A 54 5.58 6.07 14.94
C TYR A 54 7.07 6.07 14.59
N THR A 55 7.93 6.07 15.61
CA THR A 55 9.40 6.00 15.47
C THR A 55 9.99 4.78 16.17
N GLY A 56 9.14 3.88 16.66
CA GLY A 56 9.55 2.60 17.23
C GLY A 56 9.74 1.52 16.15
N VAL A 57 9.85 0.28 16.61
CA VAL A 57 10.18 -0.88 15.75
C VAL A 57 9.19 -2.06 15.92
N LYS A 58 8.08 -1.86 16.65
CA LYS A 58 7.04 -2.88 16.76
C LYS A 58 6.24 -2.97 15.46
N VAL A 59 5.62 -4.11 15.25
CA VAL A 59 4.83 -4.42 14.05
C VAL A 59 3.43 -4.93 14.40
N GLY A 60 2.55 -4.99 13.39
CA GLY A 60 1.19 -5.53 13.46
C GLY A 60 0.15 -4.75 14.28
N PHE A 61 0.46 -3.52 14.67
CA PHE A 61 -0.45 -2.68 15.46
C PHE A 61 -1.34 -1.76 14.61
N SER A 62 -1.03 -1.58 13.33
CA SER A 62 -1.76 -0.67 12.42
C SER A 62 -2.63 -1.45 11.45
N SER A 63 -3.77 -0.87 11.09
CA SER A 63 -4.74 -1.46 10.17
C SER A 63 -5.62 -0.35 9.58
N LEU A 64 -5.71 -0.27 8.25
CA LEU A 64 -6.68 0.59 7.57
C LEU A 64 -8.12 0.21 7.96
N CYS A 65 -9.05 1.17 7.91
CA CYS A 65 -10.42 0.89 8.27
C CYS A 65 -11.18 0.18 7.14
N VAL A 66 -11.21 -1.16 7.18
CA VAL A 66 -11.82 -2.03 6.14
C VAL A 66 -13.29 -1.72 5.89
N GLY A 67 -14.06 -1.36 6.93
CA GLY A 67 -15.49 -1.07 6.81
C GLY A 67 -15.84 0.30 6.20
N GLN A 68 -14.86 1.09 5.76
CA GLN A 68 -15.09 2.44 5.21
C GLN A 68 -14.71 2.53 3.74
N GLU A 69 -15.62 3.03 2.89
CA GLU A 69 -15.37 3.23 1.45
C GLU A 69 -14.20 4.17 1.18
N ARG A 70 -13.97 5.14 2.07
CA ARG A 70 -12.83 6.07 1.97
C ARG A 70 -11.48 5.35 1.90
N THR A 71 -11.35 4.21 2.57
CA THR A 71 -10.14 3.37 2.50
C THR A 71 -9.87 2.91 1.08
N TYR A 72 -10.89 2.49 0.34
CA TYR A 72 -10.72 1.96 -1.02
C TYR A 72 -10.58 3.04 -2.07
N GLU A 73 -11.16 4.23 -1.86
CA GLU A 73 -10.84 5.42 -2.65
C GLU A 73 -9.35 5.78 -2.51
N PHE A 74 -8.82 5.75 -1.28
CA PHE A 74 -7.41 5.98 -1.03
C PHE A 74 -6.53 4.92 -1.69
N VAL A 75 -6.87 3.64 -1.54
CA VAL A 75 -6.15 2.53 -2.18
C VAL A 75 -6.15 2.67 -3.71
N ASP A 76 -7.30 3.00 -4.32
CA ASP A 76 -7.40 3.20 -5.78
C ASP A 76 -6.57 4.39 -6.27
N GLN A 77 -6.60 5.52 -5.56
CA GLN A 77 -5.80 6.69 -5.91
C GLN A 77 -4.30 6.40 -5.82
N VAL A 78 -3.84 5.82 -4.71
CA VAL A 78 -2.42 5.52 -4.50
C VAL A 78 -1.93 4.47 -5.50
N LEU A 79 -2.63 3.36 -5.65
CA LEU A 79 -2.21 2.29 -6.56
C LEU A 79 -2.31 2.72 -8.02
N GLY A 80 -3.28 3.57 -8.39
CA GLY A 80 -3.36 4.17 -9.72
C GLY A 80 -2.15 5.05 -10.02
N GLU A 81 -1.81 5.99 -9.13
CA GLU A 81 -0.64 6.84 -9.32
C GLU A 81 0.67 6.04 -9.38
N ILE A 82 0.83 5.01 -8.55
CA ILE A 82 2.02 4.15 -8.57
C ILE A 82 2.04 3.28 -9.84
N ALA A 83 0.89 2.80 -10.32
CA ALA A 83 0.78 2.05 -11.57
C ALA A 83 1.23 2.88 -12.78
N GLU A 84 0.83 4.15 -12.85
CA GLU A 84 1.24 5.09 -13.91
C GLU A 84 2.75 5.32 -13.95
N LEU A 85 3.40 5.31 -12.79
CA LEU A 85 4.86 5.51 -12.68
C LEU A 85 5.66 4.22 -12.89
N THR A 86 5.01 3.07 -12.94
CA THR A 86 5.67 1.76 -12.93
C THR A 86 5.43 1.06 -14.27
N PRO A 87 6.38 1.08 -15.22
CA PRO A 87 6.23 0.39 -16.51
C PRO A 87 6.24 -1.13 -16.37
N GLY A 88 6.79 -1.66 -15.28
CA GLY A 88 6.76 -3.08 -14.94
C GLY A 88 5.33 -3.62 -14.78
N LYS A 89 5.23 -4.96 -14.83
CA LYS A 89 3.94 -5.67 -14.80
C LYS A 89 3.31 -5.76 -13.42
N TYR A 90 4.10 -5.63 -12.37
CA TYR A 90 3.72 -6.03 -11.03
C TYR A 90 3.54 -4.83 -10.10
N LEU A 91 2.58 -4.93 -9.18
CA LEU A 91 2.48 -4.10 -7.99
C LEU A 91 2.36 -5.01 -6.77
N HIS A 92 3.15 -4.73 -5.75
CA HIS A 92 3.09 -5.44 -4.48
C HIS A 92 2.13 -4.70 -3.53
N ILE A 93 1.15 -5.41 -2.99
CA ILE A 93 0.18 -4.85 -2.02
C ILE A 93 0.46 -5.32 -0.58
N GLY A 94 1.59 -5.98 -0.37
CA GLY A 94 2.03 -6.43 0.95
C GLY A 94 1.10 -7.48 1.52
N GLY A 95 0.49 -7.18 2.66
CA GLY A 95 -0.48 -8.04 3.34
C GLY A 95 0.10 -8.83 4.50
N ASP A 96 1.34 -8.57 4.91
CA ASP A 96 1.94 -9.20 6.08
C ASP A 96 1.48 -8.54 7.39
N GLU A 97 1.61 -9.31 8.47
CA GLU A 97 1.47 -8.86 9.86
C GLU A 97 0.25 -7.99 10.15
N ALA A 98 -0.86 -8.16 9.43
CA ALA A 98 -2.10 -7.41 9.62
C ALA A 98 -2.85 -7.82 10.90
N HIS A 99 -2.16 -8.00 12.03
CA HIS A 99 -2.67 -8.56 13.29
C HIS A 99 -3.79 -7.72 13.93
N ALA A 100 -3.84 -6.42 13.63
CA ALA A 100 -4.91 -5.52 14.06
C ALA A 100 -6.16 -5.58 13.15
N THR A 101 -6.16 -6.45 12.13
CA THR A 101 -7.26 -6.65 11.19
C THR A 101 -7.89 -8.03 11.47
N PRO A 102 -9.20 -8.11 11.76
CA PRO A 102 -9.90 -9.39 11.85
C PRO A 102 -9.76 -10.21 10.55
N ALA A 103 -9.78 -11.54 10.65
CA ALA A 103 -9.52 -12.42 9.49
C ALA A 103 -10.52 -12.20 8.33
N ASP A 104 -11.82 -12.07 8.63
CA ASP A 104 -12.85 -11.81 7.63
C ASP A 104 -12.68 -10.45 6.96
N ASP A 105 -12.27 -9.44 7.74
CA ASP A 105 -11.98 -8.09 7.24
C ASP A 105 -10.71 -8.09 6.37
N TYR A 106 -9.68 -8.85 6.74
CA TYR A 106 -8.47 -9.01 5.93
C TYR A 106 -8.82 -9.63 4.57
N ALA A 107 -9.58 -10.73 4.55
CA ALA A 107 -9.99 -11.38 3.31
C ALA A 107 -10.79 -10.41 2.42
N ALA A 108 -11.79 -9.73 2.97
CA ALA A 108 -12.61 -8.76 2.23
C ALA A 108 -11.78 -7.58 1.70
N PHE A 109 -10.81 -7.09 2.49
CA PHE A 109 -9.91 -6.02 2.06
C PHE A 109 -9.03 -6.48 0.89
N MET A 110 -8.40 -7.66 1.01
CA MET A 110 -7.49 -8.18 0.00
C MET A 110 -8.20 -8.48 -1.32
N ASP A 111 -9.44 -8.97 -1.31
CA ASP A 111 -10.24 -9.13 -2.53
C ASP A 111 -10.39 -7.80 -3.28
N ARG A 112 -10.77 -6.74 -2.56
CA ARG A 112 -10.96 -5.40 -3.16
C ARG A 112 -9.64 -4.77 -3.60
N ALA A 113 -8.55 -4.94 -2.84
CA ALA A 113 -7.24 -4.43 -3.22
C ALA A 113 -6.71 -5.11 -4.49
N GLN A 114 -6.92 -6.42 -4.65
CA GLN A 114 -6.56 -7.15 -5.86
C GLN A 114 -7.33 -6.65 -7.08
N GLU A 115 -8.63 -6.38 -6.95
CA GLU A 115 -9.45 -5.81 -8.02
C GLU A 115 -8.94 -4.43 -8.47
N VAL A 116 -8.49 -3.59 -7.53
CA VAL A 116 -7.90 -2.28 -7.83
C VAL A 116 -6.62 -2.44 -8.65
N VAL A 117 -5.70 -3.34 -8.25
CA VAL A 117 -4.46 -3.59 -9.01
C VAL A 117 -4.77 -4.06 -10.43
N ALA A 118 -5.73 -4.96 -10.59
CA ALA A 118 -6.16 -5.45 -11.90
C ALA A 118 -6.79 -4.33 -12.76
N ARG A 119 -7.59 -3.44 -12.17
CA ARG A 119 -8.20 -2.28 -12.86
C ARG A 119 -7.14 -1.35 -13.46
N HIS A 120 -6.01 -1.19 -12.78
CA HIS A 120 -4.87 -0.39 -13.25
C HIS A 120 -3.91 -1.16 -14.16
N GLY A 121 -4.30 -2.35 -14.63
CA GLY A 121 -3.57 -3.13 -15.63
C GLY A 121 -2.30 -3.80 -15.10
N LYS A 122 -2.24 -4.05 -13.79
CA LYS A 122 -1.09 -4.65 -13.12
C LYS A 122 -1.41 -6.06 -12.62
N THR A 123 -0.37 -6.83 -12.35
CA THR A 123 -0.45 -8.15 -11.72
C THR A 123 -0.08 -8.02 -10.25
N VAL A 124 -0.92 -8.56 -9.37
CA VAL A 124 -0.70 -8.52 -7.92
C VAL A 124 0.51 -9.37 -7.54
N VAL A 125 1.32 -8.83 -6.63
CA VAL A 125 2.22 -9.59 -5.76
C VAL A 125 1.83 -9.26 -4.32
N ALA A 126 1.96 -10.23 -3.43
CA ALA A 126 1.66 -10.07 -2.01
C ALA A 126 2.54 -11.02 -1.20
N TRP A 127 2.64 -10.76 0.10
CA TRP A 127 3.18 -11.74 1.03
C TRP A 127 2.28 -12.96 1.11
N HIS A 128 2.84 -14.08 1.58
CA HIS A 128 2.18 -15.39 1.54
C HIS A 128 0.88 -15.49 2.36
N GLN A 129 0.58 -14.53 3.23
CA GLN A 129 -0.67 -14.45 4.00
C GLN A 129 -1.91 -14.32 3.11
N LEU A 130 -1.75 -13.89 1.85
CA LEU A 130 -2.82 -13.88 0.86
C LEU A 130 -3.27 -15.29 0.42
N ALA A 131 -2.48 -16.34 0.68
CA ALA A 131 -2.67 -17.70 0.14
C ALA A 131 -3.73 -18.55 0.87
#